data_AF-A0A1G1XSP2-F1
#
_entry.id   AF-A0A1G1XSP2-F1
#
_cell.length_a   1.000
_cell.length_b   1.000
_cell.length_c   1.000
_cell.angle_alpha   90.00
_cell.angle_beta   90.00
_cell.angle_gamma   90.00
#
_symmetry.space_group_name_H-M   'P 1'
#
loop_
_entity.id
_entity.type
_entity.pdbx_description
1 polymer ?
#
loop_
_entity_poly.entity_id
_entity_poly.type
_entity_poly.pdbx_seq_one_letter_code
_entity_poly.pdbx_strand_id
1 'polypeptide(L)'
;MSEKIIILIIAIIIIAIFAVNFTGLWPFLNRPINYLVAGTPDESCLLDSDCKIKQTHCGYCGDCGNAVNKNWQQYCPFKNHYFTIYCEPCPPLQVRCLRGACRENIKQQVVDFESCIAAGNPVMETYPRQCSADGQTFTEILAKVGDSCIQSADCQLPMDYAVRSNCPYQAYCYNQKCVVGCPLWQEKTNTWEVKCQADKDCNCAAWNEQTNYICACVDGQCASLVEDNTAENQLNNNLNANVNGIIEPTCKNMCGDGICQEIVCLAIGCPCAETAQNCPQDCKK
;
A
#
# COMPACT_ATOMS: atom_id res chain seq x y z
N MET A 1 -1.28 45.74 64.10
CA MET A 1 -1.84 45.95 62.74
C MET A 1 -3.35 46.00 62.90
N SER A 2 -4.01 47.08 62.49
CA SER A 2 -5.45 47.28 62.72
C SER A 2 -6.26 46.21 61.98
N GLU A 3 -7.29 45.65 62.63
CA GLU A 3 -8.21 44.65 62.07
C GLU A 3 -8.76 45.06 60.69
N LYS A 4 -8.95 46.37 60.49
CA LYS A 4 -9.37 46.96 59.20
C LYS A 4 -8.37 46.77 58.06
N ILE A 5 -7.07 46.72 58.36
CA ILE A 5 -6.01 46.52 57.37
C ILE A 5 -6.03 45.08 56.85
N ILE A 6 -6.30 44.10 57.72
CA ILE A 6 -6.36 42.69 57.34
C ILE A 6 -7.52 42.44 56.38
N ILE A 7 -8.71 42.98 56.67
CA ILE A 7 -9.89 42.83 55.80
C ILE A 7 -9.64 43.44 54.42
N LEU A 8 -9.00 44.62 54.36
CA LEU A 8 -8.69 45.29 53.09
C LEU A 8 -7.72 44.47 52.23
N ILE A 9 -6.70 43.86 52.85
CA ILE A 9 -5.73 42.98 52.16
C ILE A 9 -6.44 41.75 51.58
N ILE A 10 -7.32 41.11 52.36
CA ILE A 10 -8.08 39.94 51.88
C ILE A 10 -8.97 40.31 50.68
N ALA A 11 -9.67 41.44 50.75
CA ALA A 11 -10.52 41.90 49.64
C ALA A 11 -9.71 42.18 48.36
N ILE A 12 -8.54 42.80 48.48
CA ILE A 12 -7.64 43.06 47.33
C ILE A 12 -7.13 41.75 46.73
N ILE A 13 -6.76 40.76 47.55
CA ILE A 13 -6.32 39.44 47.08
C ILE A 13 -7.45 38.76 46.32
N ILE A 14 -8.69 38.78 46.84
CA ILE A 14 -9.85 38.20 46.16
C ILE A 14 -10.09 38.89 44.81
N ILE A 15 -10.11 40.23 44.78
CA ILE A 15 -10.31 40.99 43.53
C ILE A 15 -9.18 40.72 42.53
N ALA A 16 -7.93 40.63 42.98
CA ALA A 16 -6.79 40.29 42.12
C ALA A 16 -6.92 38.87 41.56
N ILE A 17 -7.34 37.89 42.36
CA ILE A 17 -7.62 36.53 41.88
C ILE A 17 -8.72 36.54 40.82
N PHE A 18 -9.81 37.28 41.03
CA PHE A 18 -10.88 37.43 40.04
C PHE A 18 -10.40 38.15 38.77
N ALA A 19 -9.59 39.21 38.89
CA ALA A 19 -9.05 39.95 37.76
C ALA A 19 -8.09 39.09 36.91
N VAL A 20 -7.25 38.25 37.54
CA VAL A 20 -6.36 37.31 36.84
C VAL A 20 -7.15 36.17 36.18
N ASN A 21 -8.32 35.80 36.72
CA ASN A 21 -9.24 34.88 36.04
C ASN A 21 -9.82 35.49 34.75
N PHE A 22 -10.15 36.79 34.75
CA PHE A 22 -10.67 37.48 33.56
C PHE A 22 -9.64 37.65 32.43
N THR A 23 -8.34 37.68 32.74
CA THR A 23 -7.28 37.83 31.73
C THR A 23 -6.94 36.53 30.99
N GLY A 24 -7.61 35.42 31.28
CA GLY A 24 -7.39 34.15 30.57
C GLY A 24 -6.10 33.42 30.97
N LEU A 25 -5.49 33.79 32.11
CA LEU A 25 -4.25 33.19 32.62
C LEU A 25 -4.45 31.80 33.25
N TRP A 26 -5.68 31.28 33.30
CA TRP A 26 -6.03 30.04 34.00
C TRP A 26 -6.59 28.94 33.07
N PRO A 27 -5.98 28.66 31.89
CA PRO A 27 -6.46 27.59 31.02
C PRO A 27 -6.37 26.20 31.68
N PHE A 28 -5.55 26.04 32.72
CA PHE A 28 -5.52 24.82 33.52
C PHE A 28 -6.88 24.52 34.20
N LEU A 29 -7.72 25.53 34.49
CA LEU A 29 -9.06 25.34 35.02
C LEU A 29 -10.09 24.91 33.97
N ASN A 30 -9.83 25.12 32.68
CA ASN A 30 -10.77 24.71 31.65
C ASN A 30 -10.98 23.19 31.67
N ARG A 31 -9.94 22.39 31.95
CA ARG A 31 -10.06 20.93 31.99
C ARG A 31 -11.01 20.43 33.10
N PRO A 32 -10.82 20.77 34.39
CA PRO A 32 -11.75 20.35 35.44
C PRO A 32 -13.15 20.92 35.23
N ILE A 33 -13.30 22.16 34.74
CA ILE A 33 -14.62 22.74 34.49
C ILE A 33 -15.32 22.07 33.30
N ASN A 34 -14.60 21.76 32.22
CA ASN A 34 -15.14 20.99 31.10
C ASN A 34 -15.62 19.62 31.59
N TYR A 35 -14.83 18.92 32.41
CA TYR A 35 -15.25 17.65 33.00
C TYR A 35 -16.49 17.78 33.90
N LEU A 36 -16.59 18.86 34.69
CA LEU A 36 -17.73 19.11 35.57
C LEU A 36 -19.02 19.44 34.81
N VAL A 37 -18.93 20.20 33.70
CA VAL A 37 -20.09 20.70 32.95
C VAL A 37 -20.48 19.77 31.80
N ALA A 38 -19.51 19.32 31.01
CA ALA A 38 -19.71 18.46 29.84
C ALA A 38 -19.57 16.96 30.15
N GLY A 39 -19.08 16.60 31.33
CA GLY A 39 -18.81 15.21 31.70
C GLY A 39 -17.57 14.62 31.02
N THR A 40 -17.39 13.31 31.17
CA THR A 40 -16.44 12.54 30.36
C THR A 40 -16.82 12.61 28.88
N PRO A 41 -15.85 12.57 27.95
CA PRO A 41 -16.13 12.37 26.54
C PRO A 41 -17.10 11.18 26.35
N ASP A 42 -18.24 11.45 25.74
CA ASP A 42 -19.20 10.39 25.41
C ASP A 42 -18.69 9.66 24.18
N GLU A 43 -18.19 8.44 24.37
CA GLU A 43 -17.73 7.60 23.27
C GLU A 43 -18.86 6.76 22.68
N SER A 44 -20.09 6.81 23.20
CA SER A 44 -21.15 5.91 22.72
C SER A 44 -21.61 6.22 21.29
N CYS A 45 -21.97 5.19 20.53
CA CYS A 45 -22.50 5.35 19.17
C CYS A 45 -23.38 4.17 18.75
N LEU A 46 -24.28 4.39 17.80
CA LEU A 46 -25.05 3.34 17.13
C LEU A 46 -24.61 3.18 15.67
N LEU A 47 -24.26 4.28 15.01
CA LEU A 47 -23.81 4.34 13.62
C LEU A 47 -22.52 5.15 13.52
N ASP A 48 -21.75 4.95 12.44
CA ASP A 48 -20.53 5.74 12.16
C ASP A 48 -20.81 7.25 12.09
N SER A 49 -22.01 7.63 11.64
CA SER A 49 -22.46 9.03 11.57
C SER A 49 -22.74 9.65 12.95
N ASP A 50 -22.73 8.88 14.02
CA ASP A 50 -22.78 9.37 15.40
C ASP A 50 -21.42 9.81 15.91
N CYS A 51 -20.32 9.47 15.23
CA CYS A 51 -18.97 9.82 15.69
C CYS A 51 -18.43 11.08 15.00
N LYS A 52 -17.73 11.92 15.78
CA LYS A 52 -16.96 13.07 15.29
C LYS A 52 -15.67 13.21 16.10
N ILE A 53 -14.63 13.73 15.45
CA ILE A 53 -13.45 14.22 16.18
C ILE A 53 -13.81 15.56 16.81
N LYS A 54 -13.67 15.67 18.13
CA LYS A 54 -13.80 16.94 18.86
C LYS A 54 -12.64 17.10 19.82
N GLN A 55 -12.16 18.34 19.98
CA GLN A 55 -11.19 18.66 21.01
C GLN A 55 -11.76 18.33 22.38
N THR A 56 -10.97 17.64 23.20
CA THR A 56 -11.38 17.30 24.57
C THR A 56 -10.72 18.20 25.60
N HIS A 57 -9.63 18.87 25.20
CA HIS A 57 -8.93 19.86 25.99
C HIS A 57 -9.17 21.26 25.41
N CYS A 58 -9.47 22.21 26.29
CA CYS A 58 -9.65 23.59 25.88
C CYS A 58 -8.28 24.24 25.74
N GLY A 59 -7.93 24.66 24.53
CA GLY A 59 -6.86 25.64 24.34
C GLY A 59 -5.43 25.09 24.33
N TYR A 60 -5.24 23.80 24.09
CA TYR A 60 -3.92 23.21 23.90
C TYR A 60 -3.69 22.97 22.40
N CYS A 61 -2.73 23.66 21.79
CA CYS A 61 -2.27 23.29 20.44
C CYS A 61 -1.68 21.88 20.52
N GLY A 62 -2.10 20.98 19.64
CA GLY A 62 -1.66 19.58 19.61
C GLY A 62 -2.68 18.57 20.16
N ASP A 63 -3.81 19.00 20.73
CA ASP A 63 -4.95 18.10 20.90
C ASP A 63 -5.68 17.98 19.56
N CYS A 64 -5.42 16.89 18.84
CA CYS A 64 -6.12 16.57 17.60
C CYS A 64 -7.58 16.15 17.79
N GLY A 65 -8.05 16.18 19.05
CA GLY A 65 -9.36 15.74 19.45
C GLY A 65 -9.40 14.24 19.69
N ASN A 66 -10.47 13.80 20.33
CA ASN A 66 -10.81 12.39 20.47
C ASN A 66 -12.05 12.08 19.63
N ALA A 67 -12.18 10.81 19.24
CA ALA A 67 -13.42 10.28 18.67
C ALA A 67 -14.53 10.26 19.72
N VAL A 68 -15.55 11.09 19.55
CA VAL A 68 -16.68 11.21 20.49
C VAL A 68 -18.01 11.21 19.75
N ASN A 69 -19.09 11.00 20.50
CA ASN A 69 -20.44 11.17 20.02
C ASN A 69 -20.64 12.61 19.50
N LYS A 70 -21.29 12.76 18.36
CA LYS A 70 -21.56 14.04 17.70
C LYS A 70 -22.36 14.99 18.58
N ASN A 71 -23.11 14.48 19.55
CA ASN A 71 -23.91 15.26 20.49
C ASN A 71 -23.10 15.73 21.71
N TRP A 72 -21.94 15.13 22.00
CA TRP A 72 -21.08 15.59 23.09
C TRP A 72 -20.55 16.98 22.78
N GLN A 73 -20.74 17.95 23.67
CA GLN A 73 -20.25 19.32 23.46
C GLN A 73 -19.23 19.67 24.52
N GLN A 74 -18.06 20.13 24.07
CA GLN A 74 -17.05 20.68 24.94
C GLN A 74 -17.54 22.01 25.54
N TYR A 75 -17.26 22.22 26.82
CA TYR A 75 -17.52 23.47 27.53
C TYR A 75 -16.19 24.14 27.92
N CYS A 76 -15.86 25.22 27.21
CA CYS A 76 -14.66 26.03 27.45
C CYS A 76 -15.06 27.45 27.88
N PRO A 77 -15.26 27.70 29.19
CA PRO A 77 -15.71 28.99 29.69
C PRO A 77 -14.67 30.10 29.50
N PHE A 78 -13.38 29.76 29.57
CA PHE A 78 -12.30 30.71 29.36
C PHE A 78 -11.81 30.59 27.92
N LYS A 79 -12.14 31.60 27.11
CA LYS A 79 -11.59 31.74 25.76
C LYS A 79 -10.08 31.93 25.86
N ASN A 80 -9.34 31.08 25.17
CA ASN A 80 -7.90 31.23 25.05
C ASN A 80 -7.61 32.46 24.19
N HIS A 81 -7.27 33.58 24.82
CA HIS A 81 -6.68 34.76 24.16
C HIS A 81 -5.19 34.56 23.83
N TYR A 82 -4.77 33.34 23.51
CA TYR A 82 -3.40 33.11 23.10
C TYR A 82 -3.18 33.77 21.74
N PHE A 83 -2.35 34.81 21.77
CA PHE A 83 -1.71 35.44 20.63
C PHE A 83 -1.13 34.37 19.69
N THR A 84 -1.73 34.20 18.51
CA THR A 84 -1.08 33.69 17.28
C THR A 84 0.00 32.61 17.47
N ILE A 85 -0.30 31.54 18.20
CA ILE A 85 0.51 30.32 18.11
C ILE A 85 -0.08 29.53 16.95
N TYR A 86 0.68 29.39 15.87
CA TYR A 86 0.32 28.52 14.75
C TYR A 86 0.32 27.08 15.28
N CYS A 87 -0.87 26.51 15.53
CA CYS A 87 -0.96 25.09 15.83
C CYS A 87 -0.66 24.30 14.56
N GLU A 88 0.11 23.21 14.69
CA GLU A 88 0.32 22.27 13.59
C GLU A 88 -1.02 21.64 13.18
N PRO A 89 -1.33 21.55 11.86
CA PRO A 89 -2.56 20.93 11.40
C PRO A 89 -2.55 19.44 11.74
N CYS A 90 -3.64 18.95 12.34
CA CYS A 90 -3.77 17.54 12.65
C CYS A 90 -3.91 16.68 11.38
N PRO A 91 -3.37 15.44 11.38
CA PRO A 91 -3.58 14.52 10.27
C PRO A 91 -5.08 14.26 10.07
N PRO A 92 -5.53 13.90 8.87
CA PRO A 92 -6.92 13.56 8.61
C PRO A 92 -7.29 12.27 9.37
N LEU A 93 -7.90 12.42 10.55
CA LEU A 93 -8.42 11.32 11.35
C LEU A 93 -9.83 10.95 10.87
N GLN A 94 -10.07 9.67 10.60
CA GLN A 94 -11.41 9.16 10.38
C GLN A 94 -11.94 8.56 11.68
N VAL A 95 -13.25 8.67 11.90
CA VAL A 95 -13.91 8.08 13.08
C VAL A 95 -15.02 7.17 12.63
N ARG A 96 -15.14 6.03 13.31
CA ARG A 96 -16.19 5.04 13.07
C ARG A 96 -16.70 4.49 14.40
N CYS A 97 -17.91 3.95 14.37
CA CYS A 97 -18.53 3.29 15.49
C CYS A 97 -18.11 1.83 15.52
N LEU A 98 -17.22 1.47 16.46
CA LEU A 98 -16.72 0.11 16.63
C LEU A 98 -17.20 -0.44 17.97
N ARG A 99 -18.05 -1.47 17.91
CA ARG A 99 -18.60 -2.16 19.09
C ARG A 99 -19.31 -1.21 20.07
N GLY A 100 -20.08 -0.26 19.52
CA GLY A 100 -20.84 0.72 20.30
C GLY A 100 -20.00 1.88 20.87
N ALA A 101 -18.72 1.99 20.48
CA ALA A 101 -17.84 3.07 20.88
C ALA A 101 -17.19 3.78 19.67
N CYS A 102 -17.11 5.10 19.71
CA CYS A 102 -16.38 5.91 18.75
C CYS A 102 -14.90 5.65 18.92
N ARG A 103 -14.26 5.26 17.83
CA ARG A 103 -12.83 4.98 17.77
C ARG A 103 -12.23 5.74 16.61
N GLU A 104 -11.04 6.25 16.86
CA GLU A 104 -10.19 6.76 15.79
C GLU A 104 -9.76 5.60 14.93
N ASN A 105 -10.14 5.65 13.67
CA ASN A 105 -9.51 4.85 12.66
C ASN A 105 -8.49 5.79 12.01
N ILE A 106 -7.23 5.65 12.43
CA ILE A 106 -6.13 6.25 11.66
C ILE A 106 -6.33 5.66 10.28
N LYS A 107 -6.72 6.49 9.30
CA LYS A 107 -6.86 6.06 7.92
C LYS A 107 -5.47 5.57 7.54
N GLN A 108 -5.25 4.27 7.65
CA GLN A 108 -3.94 3.69 7.46
C GLN A 108 -3.60 4.05 6.03
N GLN A 109 -2.56 4.88 5.86
CA GLN A 109 -2.25 5.44 4.56
C GLN A 109 -1.97 4.24 3.65
N VAL A 110 -2.87 4.02 2.70
CA VAL A 110 -2.72 2.94 1.73
C VAL A 110 -1.63 3.39 0.78
N VAL A 111 -0.43 2.85 0.97
CA VAL A 111 0.77 3.19 0.18
C VAL A 111 1.20 2.06 -0.73
N ASP A 112 0.65 0.87 -0.53
CA ASP A 112 1.00 -0.35 -1.24
C ASP A 112 -0.18 -1.33 -1.26
N PHE A 113 0.01 -2.45 -1.96
CA PHE A 113 -1.00 -3.49 -2.11
C PHE A 113 -1.38 -4.14 -0.76
N GLU A 114 -0.40 -4.40 0.10
CA GLU A 114 -0.62 -5.05 1.40
C GLU A 114 -1.44 -4.17 2.36
N SER A 115 -1.09 -2.89 2.47
CA SER A 115 -1.86 -1.91 3.23
C SER A 115 -3.27 -1.70 2.66
N CYS A 116 -3.45 -1.86 1.34
CA CYS A 116 -4.76 -1.79 0.70
C CYS A 116 -5.67 -2.95 1.14
N ILE A 117 -5.14 -4.18 1.17
CA ILE A 117 -5.87 -5.37 1.64
C ILE A 117 -6.11 -5.29 3.15
N ALA A 118 -5.10 -4.90 3.93
CA ALA A 118 -5.21 -4.75 5.38
C ALA A 118 -6.29 -3.72 5.77
N ALA A 119 -6.48 -2.69 4.95
CA ALA A 119 -7.55 -1.71 5.08
C ALA A 119 -8.95 -2.22 4.65
N GLY A 120 -9.05 -3.47 4.18
CA GLY A 120 -10.31 -4.13 3.81
C GLY A 120 -10.86 -3.73 2.44
N ASN A 121 -10.02 -3.18 1.56
CA ASN A 121 -10.44 -2.81 0.20
C ASN A 121 -10.56 -4.05 -0.70
N PRO A 122 -11.42 -4.02 -1.74
CA PRO A 122 -11.60 -5.15 -2.64
C PRO A 122 -10.35 -5.41 -3.49
N VAL A 123 -10.00 -6.69 -3.62
CA VAL A 123 -8.96 -7.18 -4.54
C VAL A 123 -9.63 -7.64 -5.83
N MET A 124 -9.11 -7.19 -6.97
CA MET A 124 -9.53 -7.59 -8.30
C MET A 124 -8.86 -8.91 -8.70
N GLU A 125 -9.61 -9.78 -9.36
CA GLU A 125 -9.13 -11.07 -9.91
C GLU A 125 -8.29 -10.86 -11.18
N THR A 126 -7.23 -10.06 -11.09
CA THR A 126 -6.23 -9.86 -12.14
C THR A 126 -4.93 -10.55 -11.76
N TYR A 127 -4.02 -10.75 -12.73
CA TYR A 127 -2.67 -11.22 -12.46
C TYR A 127 -1.62 -10.25 -13.04
N PRO A 128 -0.78 -9.59 -12.20
CA PRO A 128 -0.78 -9.64 -10.73
C PRO A 128 -2.08 -9.12 -10.11
N ARG A 129 -2.35 -9.50 -8.85
CA ARG A 129 -3.55 -9.03 -8.15
C ARG A 129 -3.47 -7.52 -7.97
N GLN A 130 -4.64 -6.88 -7.96
CA GLN A 130 -4.75 -5.43 -7.82
C GLN A 130 -5.77 -5.08 -6.75
N CYS A 131 -5.50 -4.05 -5.96
CA CYS A 131 -6.39 -3.56 -4.91
C CYS A 131 -6.69 -2.08 -5.14
N SER A 132 -7.96 -1.67 -5.04
CA SER A 132 -8.37 -0.28 -5.30
C SER A 132 -8.82 0.43 -4.03
N ALA A 133 -8.21 1.57 -3.71
CA ALA A 133 -8.54 2.40 -2.56
C ALA A 133 -8.42 3.89 -2.91
N ASP A 134 -9.40 4.70 -2.49
CA ASP A 134 -9.41 6.16 -2.69
C ASP A 134 -9.16 6.62 -4.15
N GLY A 135 -9.64 5.85 -5.13
CA GLY A 135 -9.46 6.14 -6.56
C GLY A 135 -8.06 5.84 -7.11
N GLN A 136 -7.20 5.20 -6.32
CA GLN A 136 -5.91 4.66 -6.73
C GLN A 136 -5.98 3.13 -6.81
N THR A 137 -5.12 2.55 -7.65
CA THR A 137 -4.97 1.09 -7.79
C THR A 137 -3.54 0.71 -7.42
N PHE A 138 -3.42 -0.22 -6.47
CA PHE A 138 -2.16 -0.78 -6.00
C PHE A 138 -2.03 -2.18 -6.58
N THR A 139 -0.92 -2.46 -7.23
CA THR A 139 -0.65 -3.77 -7.85
C THR A 139 0.29 -4.56 -6.96
N GLU A 140 0.01 -5.85 -6.79
CA GLU A 140 0.89 -6.80 -6.11
C GLU A 140 2.26 -6.85 -6.79
N ILE A 141 3.32 -6.65 -6.02
CA ILE A 141 4.70 -6.78 -6.50
C ILE A 141 5.11 -8.23 -6.29
N LEU A 142 5.16 -9.00 -7.37
CA LEU A 142 5.66 -10.37 -7.37
C LEU A 142 7.19 -10.35 -7.57
N ALA A 143 7.91 -11.26 -6.89
CA ALA A 143 9.35 -11.40 -7.01
C ALA A 143 9.70 -11.94 -8.40
N LYS A 144 10.66 -11.32 -9.09
CA LYS A 144 11.07 -11.77 -10.43
C LYS A 144 11.91 -13.03 -10.33
N VAL A 145 12.07 -13.73 -11.45
CA VAL A 145 13.03 -14.85 -11.53
C VAL A 145 14.42 -14.37 -11.13
N GLY A 146 15.05 -15.11 -10.23
CA GLY A 146 16.32 -14.76 -9.59
C GLY A 146 16.19 -14.03 -8.24
N ASP A 147 15.06 -13.39 -7.95
CA ASP A 147 14.82 -12.72 -6.68
C ASP A 147 14.58 -13.72 -5.54
N SER A 148 14.73 -13.26 -4.29
CA SER A 148 14.49 -14.07 -3.12
C SER A 148 13.00 -14.32 -2.86
N CYS A 149 12.64 -15.53 -2.43
CA CYS A 149 11.26 -15.92 -2.14
C CYS A 149 11.16 -16.80 -0.89
N ILE A 150 9.94 -16.90 -0.33
CA ILE A 150 9.61 -17.81 0.78
C ILE A 150 8.77 -18.98 0.27
N GLN A 151 7.84 -18.71 -0.65
CA GLN A 151 6.93 -19.69 -1.24
C GLN A 151 6.76 -19.42 -2.75
N SER A 152 6.37 -20.42 -3.54
CA SER A 152 6.23 -20.27 -5.00
C SER A 152 5.18 -19.23 -5.41
N ALA A 153 4.19 -18.96 -4.55
CA ALA A 153 3.20 -17.90 -4.75
C ALA A 153 3.80 -16.50 -4.77
N ASP A 154 5.00 -16.30 -4.22
CA ASP A 154 5.70 -15.02 -4.23
C ASP A 154 6.37 -14.75 -5.60
N CYS A 155 6.49 -15.76 -6.46
CA CYS A 155 7.27 -15.69 -7.70
C CYS A 155 6.43 -15.33 -8.93
N GLN A 156 6.89 -14.32 -9.66
CA GLN A 156 6.33 -13.91 -10.94
C GLN A 156 6.82 -14.84 -12.06
N LEU A 157 5.89 -15.51 -12.73
CA LEU A 157 6.18 -16.17 -14.00
C LEU A 157 6.40 -15.11 -15.09
N PRO A 158 7.59 -15.04 -15.72
CA PRO A 158 7.81 -14.13 -16.84
C PRO A 158 6.94 -14.54 -18.02
N MET A 159 6.16 -13.59 -18.56
CA MET A 159 5.20 -13.91 -19.61
C MET A 159 5.89 -14.29 -20.93
N ASP A 160 7.07 -13.75 -21.20
CA ASP A 160 7.92 -14.13 -22.33
C ASP A 160 8.34 -15.61 -22.28
N TYR A 161 8.61 -16.14 -21.09
CA TYR A 161 8.85 -17.56 -20.87
C TYR A 161 7.59 -18.39 -21.06
N ALA A 162 6.44 -17.93 -20.55
CA ALA A 162 5.17 -18.63 -20.67
C ALA A 162 4.69 -18.77 -22.13
N VAL A 163 4.92 -17.77 -22.98
CA VAL A 163 4.48 -17.79 -24.39
C VAL A 163 5.34 -18.69 -25.28
N ARG A 164 6.64 -18.83 -25.00
CA ARG A 164 7.61 -19.53 -25.88
C ARG A 164 7.60 -21.05 -25.75
N SER A 165 6.76 -21.58 -24.87
CA SER A 165 7.00 -22.84 -24.22
C SER A 165 5.84 -23.82 -24.39
N ASN A 166 6.12 -25.08 -24.73
CA ASN A 166 5.11 -26.13 -24.91
C ASN A 166 4.65 -26.81 -23.61
N CYS A 167 5.15 -26.36 -22.45
CA CYS A 167 4.79 -26.89 -21.14
C CYS A 167 3.99 -25.85 -20.35
N PRO A 168 3.07 -26.26 -19.44
CA PRO A 168 2.44 -25.38 -18.46
C PRO A 168 3.46 -24.92 -17.39
N TYR A 169 4.41 -24.07 -17.78
CA TYR A 169 5.42 -23.54 -16.85
C TYR A 169 4.78 -22.79 -15.69
N GLN A 170 5.41 -22.92 -14.53
CA GLN A 170 5.06 -22.23 -13.30
C GLN A 170 6.32 -21.59 -12.71
N ALA A 171 6.14 -20.54 -11.91
CA ALA A 171 7.22 -19.99 -11.12
C ALA A 171 7.26 -20.73 -9.78
N TYR A 172 8.44 -21.17 -9.40
CA TYR A 172 8.69 -21.96 -8.20
C TYR A 172 9.67 -21.23 -7.29
N CYS A 173 9.49 -21.34 -5.98
CA CYS A 173 10.50 -20.92 -5.02
C CYS A 173 11.40 -22.11 -4.67
N TYR A 174 12.63 -22.09 -5.18
CA TYR A 174 13.60 -23.17 -4.97
C TYR A 174 14.90 -22.59 -4.41
N ASN A 175 15.37 -23.12 -3.28
CA ASN A 175 16.54 -22.60 -2.56
C ASN A 175 16.47 -21.09 -2.28
N GLN A 176 15.29 -20.61 -1.85
CA GLN A 176 14.99 -19.20 -1.58
C GLN A 176 15.18 -18.30 -2.81
N LYS A 177 15.09 -18.84 -4.03
CA LYS A 177 15.13 -18.07 -5.28
C LYS A 177 13.95 -18.43 -6.17
N CYS A 178 13.38 -17.43 -6.82
CA CYS A 178 12.37 -17.64 -7.84
C CYS A 178 13.00 -18.23 -9.09
N VAL A 179 12.50 -19.38 -9.52
CA VAL A 179 12.93 -20.08 -10.73
C VAL A 179 11.72 -20.44 -11.58
N VAL A 180 11.91 -20.62 -12.88
CA VAL A 180 10.87 -21.11 -13.78
C VAL A 180 11.01 -22.62 -13.89
N GLY A 181 9.92 -23.35 -13.76
CA GLY A 181 9.94 -24.81 -13.87
C GLY A 181 8.75 -25.35 -14.66
N CYS A 182 8.98 -26.49 -15.30
CA CYS A 182 7.94 -27.27 -15.95
C CYS A 182 7.54 -28.42 -15.02
N PRO A 183 6.26 -28.53 -14.60
CA PRO A 183 5.82 -29.70 -13.85
C PRO A 183 6.03 -30.98 -14.67
N LEU A 184 6.31 -32.11 -14.01
CA LEU A 184 6.59 -33.36 -14.70
C LEU A 184 5.29 -34.01 -15.19
N TRP A 185 5.27 -34.43 -16.46
CA TRP A 185 4.16 -35.20 -17.01
C TRP A 185 4.29 -36.69 -16.67
N GLN A 186 3.19 -37.31 -16.22
CA GLN A 186 3.12 -38.75 -15.98
C GLN A 186 2.23 -39.43 -17.01
N GLU A 187 2.84 -40.24 -17.89
CA GLU A 187 2.13 -40.97 -18.94
C GLU A 187 1.05 -41.92 -18.40
N LYS A 188 1.31 -42.58 -17.26
CA LYS A 188 0.37 -43.56 -16.67
C LYS A 188 -0.95 -42.96 -16.23
N THR A 189 -0.91 -41.74 -15.71
CA THR A 189 -2.09 -41.04 -15.17
C THR A 189 -2.59 -39.96 -16.11
N ASN A 190 -1.80 -39.58 -17.12
CA ASN A 190 -2.08 -38.48 -18.04
C ASN A 190 -2.29 -37.15 -17.27
N THR A 191 -1.41 -36.89 -16.29
CA THR A 191 -1.46 -35.72 -15.40
C THR A 191 -0.10 -35.04 -15.27
N TRP A 192 -0.09 -33.72 -15.04
CA TRP A 192 1.10 -32.93 -14.72
C TRP A 192 1.45 -32.93 -13.21
N GLU A 193 0.63 -33.56 -12.36
CA GLU A 193 0.75 -33.55 -10.90
C GLU A 193 1.50 -34.79 -10.37
N VAL A 194 2.77 -34.96 -10.76
CA VAL A 194 3.61 -36.00 -10.14
C VAL A 194 3.97 -35.58 -8.73
N LYS A 195 3.37 -36.24 -7.75
CA LYS A 195 3.62 -35.96 -6.33
C LYS A 195 4.98 -36.50 -5.88
N CYS A 196 5.63 -35.78 -4.99
CA CYS A 196 6.92 -36.15 -4.40
C CYS A 196 7.00 -35.73 -2.93
N GLN A 197 7.94 -36.34 -2.20
CA GLN A 197 8.30 -35.94 -0.84
C GLN A 197 9.73 -35.37 -0.77
N ALA A 198 10.60 -35.78 -1.69
CA ALA A 198 11.96 -35.32 -1.83
C ALA A 198 12.40 -35.32 -3.31
N ASP A 199 13.45 -34.57 -3.64
CA ASP A 199 13.98 -34.45 -5.02
C ASP A 199 14.28 -35.79 -5.68
N LYS A 200 14.75 -36.77 -4.89
CA LYS A 200 15.05 -38.13 -5.36
C LYS A 200 13.82 -38.90 -5.87
N ASP A 201 12.61 -38.47 -5.51
CA ASP A 201 11.37 -39.09 -5.97
C ASP A 201 11.03 -38.66 -7.41
N CYS A 202 11.68 -37.60 -7.90
CA CYS A 202 11.46 -37.03 -9.22
C CYS A 202 12.42 -37.67 -10.23
N ASN A 203 11.85 -38.36 -11.22
CA ASN A 203 12.61 -38.95 -12.32
C ASN A 203 12.49 -38.11 -13.59
N CYS A 204 13.46 -37.22 -13.81
CA CYS A 204 13.54 -36.39 -15.02
C CYS A 204 14.39 -36.99 -16.14
N ALA A 205 14.62 -38.31 -16.17
CA ALA A 205 15.48 -38.95 -17.17
C ALA A 205 15.08 -38.63 -18.63
N ALA A 206 13.79 -38.42 -18.91
CA ALA A 206 13.29 -38.06 -20.23
C ALA A 206 13.70 -36.65 -20.71
N TRP A 207 14.21 -35.79 -19.80
CA TRP A 207 14.58 -34.41 -20.08
C TRP A 207 16.11 -34.20 -20.07
N ASN A 208 16.87 -35.26 -19.75
CA ASN A 208 18.23 -35.15 -19.21
C ASN A 208 19.36 -35.18 -20.24
N GLU A 209 19.08 -35.08 -21.54
CA GLU A 209 20.15 -35.30 -22.52
C GLU A 209 20.87 -34.03 -22.99
N GLN A 210 20.33 -32.81 -22.80
CA GLN A 210 20.94 -31.63 -23.47
C GLN A 210 20.95 -30.25 -22.76
N THR A 211 20.44 -30.05 -21.53
CA THR A 211 20.24 -28.66 -21.05
C THR A 211 20.27 -28.50 -19.52
N ASN A 212 20.57 -27.28 -19.04
CA ASN A 212 20.78 -26.85 -17.65
C ASN A 212 19.52 -26.93 -16.76
N TYR A 213 18.87 -28.09 -16.71
CA TYR A 213 17.67 -28.30 -15.90
C TYR A 213 18.00 -29.05 -14.62
N ILE A 214 17.40 -28.61 -13.52
CA ILE A 214 17.41 -29.32 -12.23
C ILE A 214 16.08 -30.03 -12.06
N CYS A 215 16.11 -31.32 -11.74
CA CYS A 215 14.92 -32.04 -11.31
C CYS A 215 14.74 -31.86 -9.80
N ALA A 216 13.63 -31.28 -9.35
CA ALA A 216 13.39 -31.04 -7.93
C ALA A 216 11.93 -31.25 -7.53
N CYS A 217 11.72 -31.52 -6.24
CA CYS A 217 10.42 -31.58 -5.62
C CYS A 217 10.09 -30.22 -4.99
N VAL A 218 9.17 -29.47 -5.60
CA VAL A 218 8.76 -28.15 -5.10
C VAL A 218 7.26 -28.17 -4.82
N ASP A 219 6.87 -27.73 -3.62
CA ASP A 219 5.48 -27.74 -3.15
C ASP A 219 4.78 -29.11 -3.27
N GLY A 220 5.56 -30.19 -3.13
CA GLY A 220 5.08 -31.57 -3.24
C GLY A 220 4.84 -32.05 -4.67
N GLN A 221 5.29 -31.30 -5.68
CA GLN A 221 5.20 -31.64 -7.10
C GLN A 221 6.59 -31.72 -7.74
N CYS A 222 6.81 -32.73 -8.57
CA CYS A 222 8.04 -32.82 -9.35
C CYS A 222 8.03 -31.81 -10.48
N ALA A 223 9.09 -31.01 -10.56
CA ALA A 223 9.30 -30.03 -11.61
C ALA A 223 10.72 -30.11 -12.17
N SER A 224 10.84 -29.85 -13.47
CA SER A 224 12.09 -29.58 -14.17
C SER A 224 12.33 -28.07 -14.14
N LEU A 225 13.25 -27.63 -13.29
CA LEU A 225 13.57 -26.23 -13.04
C LEU A 225 14.66 -25.76 -14.00
N VAL A 226 14.49 -24.58 -14.59
CA VAL A 226 15.52 -23.92 -15.40
C VAL A 226 16.44 -23.17 -14.45
N GLU A 227 17.69 -23.63 -14.33
CA GLU A 227 18.69 -22.97 -13.53
C GLU A 227 19.12 -21.71 -14.28
N ASP A 228 18.69 -20.55 -13.79
CA ASP A 228 18.80 -19.30 -14.53
C ASP A 228 20.23 -18.72 -14.49
N ASN A 229 21.17 -19.42 -15.12
CA ASN A 229 22.47 -18.89 -15.47
C ASN A 229 22.37 -17.83 -16.60
N THR A 230 21.15 -17.58 -17.09
CA THR A 230 20.83 -16.69 -18.22
C THR A 230 20.25 -15.34 -17.81
N ALA A 231 19.52 -15.19 -16.70
CA ALA A 231 19.01 -13.90 -16.26
C ALA A 231 20.13 -12.98 -15.80
N GLU A 232 21.16 -13.50 -15.13
CA GLU A 232 22.37 -12.69 -14.87
C GLU A 232 23.09 -12.31 -16.17
N ASN A 233 23.13 -13.19 -17.17
CA ASN A 233 23.78 -12.87 -18.45
C ASN A 233 22.95 -11.95 -19.36
N GLN A 234 21.61 -12.02 -19.34
CA GLN A 234 20.75 -11.12 -20.11
C GLN A 234 20.56 -9.78 -19.39
N LEU A 235 20.50 -9.74 -18.06
CA LEU A 235 20.47 -8.48 -17.31
C LEU A 235 21.83 -7.78 -17.36
N ASN A 236 22.97 -8.48 -17.32
CA ASN A 236 24.29 -7.85 -17.50
C ASN A 236 24.55 -7.43 -18.96
N ASN A 237 24.03 -8.15 -19.96
CA ASN A 237 24.08 -7.69 -21.34
C ASN A 237 23.15 -6.49 -21.59
N ASN A 238 22.02 -6.39 -20.88
CA ASN A 238 21.13 -5.23 -20.95
C ASN A 238 21.59 -4.06 -20.08
N LEU A 239 22.24 -4.27 -18.93
CA LEU A 239 22.82 -3.22 -18.09
C LEU A 239 24.07 -2.62 -18.73
N ASN A 240 24.89 -3.43 -19.43
CA ASN A 240 26.00 -2.91 -20.24
C ASN A 240 25.55 -2.25 -21.55
N ALA A 241 24.34 -2.56 -22.06
CA ALA A 241 23.71 -1.81 -23.15
C ALA A 241 23.02 -0.51 -22.68
N ASN A 242 22.67 -0.40 -21.39
CA ASN A 242 21.91 0.71 -20.84
C ASN A 242 22.75 1.79 -20.12
N VAL A 243 24.08 1.70 -20.17
CA VAL A 243 24.94 2.84 -19.81
C VAL A 243 24.89 3.96 -20.88
N ASN A 244 24.26 3.71 -22.04
CA ASN A 244 24.04 4.71 -23.10
C ASN A 244 22.55 4.96 -23.45
N GLY A 245 21.62 4.75 -22.52
CA GLY A 245 20.30 5.41 -22.53
C GLY A 245 19.52 5.43 -23.85
N ILE A 246 19.24 4.27 -24.44
CA ILE A 246 18.18 4.12 -25.44
C ILE A 246 17.28 2.98 -24.98
N ILE A 247 16.15 3.33 -24.38
CA ILE A 247 15.06 2.37 -24.16
C ILE A 247 14.56 1.99 -25.55
N GLU A 248 14.87 0.78 -26.02
CA GLU A 248 14.29 0.30 -27.27
C GLU A 248 12.76 0.25 -27.09
N PRO A 249 11.99 0.96 -27.95
CA PRO A 249 10.55 0.96 -27.84
C PRO A 249 10.01 -0.45 -28.00
N THR A 250 9.02 -0.82 -27.18
CA THR A 250 8.37 -2.15 -27.16
C THR A 250 7.71 -2.51 -28.50
N CYS A 251 7.51 -1.54 -29.37
CA CYS A 251 6.91 -1.67 -30.70
C CYS A 251 7.94 -1.43 -31.81
N LYS A 252 7.72 -2.07 -32.96
CA LYS A 252 8.56 -1.91 -34.15
C LYS A 252 8.14 -0.65 -34.90
N ASN A 253 9.05 0.30 -35.05
CA ASN A 253 8.81 1.46 -35.91
C ASN A 253 8.79 1.01 -37.38
N MET A 254 7.64 1.16 -38.04
CA MET A 254 7.44 0.81 -39.45
C MET A 254 7.31 2.07 -40.33
N CYS A 255 7.58 3.25 -39.76
CA CYS A 255 7.46 4.51 -40.46
C CYS A 255 8.38 4.55 -41.69
N GLY A 256 7.78 4.77 -42.84
CA GLY A 256 8.40 4.78 -44.17
C GLY A 256 8.12 3.53 -44.99
N ASP A 257 7.27 2.61 -44.53
CA ASP A 257 6.83 1.46 -45.31
C ASP A 257 5.67 1.78 -46.27
N GLY A 258 5.11 2.99 -46.18
CA GLY A 258 4.05 3.50 -47.03
C GLY A 258 2.64 3.21 -46.51
N ILE A 259 2.49 2.69 -45.29
CA ILE A 259 1.20 2.39 -44.66
C ILE A 259 1.15 3.02 -43.26
N CYS A 260 0.24 3.96 -43.03
CA CYS A 260 0.04 4.52 -41.68
C CYS A 260 -0.58 3.48 -40.73
N GLN A 261 0.14 3.05 -39.70
CA GLN A 261 -0.39 2.09 -38.71
C GLN A 261 -1.18 2.78 -37.57
N GLU A 262 -2.39 3.24 -37.87
CA GLU A 262 -3.27 3.89 -36.86
C GLU A 262 -3.79 2.92 -35.78
N ILE A 263 -3.94 1.63 -36.12
CA ILE A 263 -4.42 0.58 -35.21
C ILE A 263 -3.37 -0.52 -35.12
N VAL A 264 -2.84 -0.73 -33.91
CA VAL A 264 -1.77 -1.71 -33.65
C VAL A 264 -2.13 -2.62 -32.49
N CYS A 265 -1.51 -3.80 -32.46
CA CYS A 265 -1.53 -4.66 -31.29
C CYS A 265 -0.54 -4.17 -30.22
N LEU A 266 -0.83 -4.43 -28.94
CA LEU A 266 0.02 -4.03 -27.80
C LEU A 266 1.08 -5.09 -27.44
N ALA A 267 1.30 -6.08 -28.29
CA ALA A 267 2.27 -7.15 -28.04
C ALA A 267 3.68 -6.76 -28.53
N ILE A 268 4.71 -7.40 -27.96
CA ILE A 268 6.10 -7.20 -28.37
C ILE A 268 6.26 -7.56 -29.85
N GLY A 269 6.87 -6.65 -30.62
CA GLY A 269 7.09 -6.83 -32.06
C GLY A 269 5.93 -6.36 -32.95
N CYS A 270 4.81 -5.90 -32.37
CA CYS A 270 3.77 -5.21 -33.11
C CYS A 270 4.26 -3.84 -33.62
N PRO A 271 3.70 -3.32 -34.74
CA PRO A 271 3.99 -1.97 -35.20
C PRO A 271 3.67 -0.93 -34.12
N CYS A 272 4.41 0.17 -34.09
CA CYS A 272 4.06 1.31 -33.24
C CYS A 272 2.82 2.02 -33.82
N ALA A 273 1.96 2.55 -32.94
CA ALA A 273 0.85 3.38 -33.40
C ALA A 273 1.41 4.64 -34.06
N GLU A 274 1.06 4.84 -35.33
CA GLU A 274 1.51 5.98 -36.11
C GLU A 274 0.43 7.05 -36.17
N THR A 275 0.88 8.29 -36.14
CA THR A 275 0.08 9.50 -36.29
C THR A 275 0.76 10.42 -37.28
N ALA A 276 0.00 11.38 -37.81
CA ALA A 276 0.57 12.44 -38.65
C ALA A 276 1.69 13.24 -37.95
N GLN A 277 1.80 13.20 -36.61
CA GLN A 277 2.89 13.85 -35.88
C GLN A 277 4.17 13.01 -35.82
N ASN A 278 4.06 11.69 -35.59
CA ASN A 278 5.24 10.83 -35.41
C ASN A 278 5.70 10.14 -36.71
N CYS A 279 4.81 9.96 -37.70
CA CYS A 279 5.12 9.44 -39.03
C CYS A 279 4.39 10.22 -40.15
N PRO A 280 4.78 11.49 -40.41
CA PRO A 280 4.13 12.32 -41.42
C PRO A 280 4.36 11.83 -42.87
N GLN A 281 5.26 10.88 -43.10
CA GLN A 281 5.51 10.34 -44.43
C GLN A 281 4.43 9.35 -44.87
N ASP A 282 3.98 8.50 -43.95
CA ASP A 282 2.98 7.47 -44.22
C ASP A 282 1.57 7.90 -43.80
N CYS A 283 1.45 8.72 -42.75
CA CYS A 283 0.19 9.23 -42.21
C CYS A 283 -0.25 10.59 -42.81
N LYS A 284 -0.05 10.77 -44.12
CA LYS A 284 -0.56 11.95 -44.83
C LYS A 284 -2.06 11.80 -45.07
N LYS A 285 -2.86 12.58 -44.33
CA LYS A 285 -4.29 12.73 -44.58
C LYS A 285 -4.57 13.37 -45.94
#